data_AF-A0A915U3U8-F1
#
_entry.id   AF-A0A915U3U8-F1
#
_cell.length_a   1.000
_cell.length_b   1.000
_cell.length_c   1.000
_cell.angle_alpha   90.00
_cell.angle_beta   90.00
_cell.angle_gamma   90.00
#
_symmetry.space_group_name_H-M   'P 1'
#
loop_
_entity.id
_entity.type
_entity.pdbx_description
1 polymer ?
#
loop_
_entity_poly.entity_id
_entity_poly.type
_entity_poly.pdbx_seq_one_letter_code
_entity_poly.pdbx_strand_id
1 'polypeptide(L)'
;MALAETGKANRISAIKASRDDTGLVLRIQGTQQPTYTVYELFNPPRIVIDIAGAEFEKDRLQLPENMGIRLKTKEVNGSEVPLSRLEFTLPATRSFTARSEGNDIILFIAEKNARLQATAQDGSGVATAVEDVLVETAGDQTRVILKTNGKLSGYRSGVLDKTGSAPPRLYLDLDNVRGDTLLKEQEIGTALARIRVARRGSGLRVVLDASGDSLFPYEIKERDDGLEILIREEKGSDQISSLIDQKQMIEQELPQVDPLKDASVSGAEKKKASRTMQDNFSFAGYKKERITVDFYKIDLHNVFRLLREVSKKNIVVDESVSGSLTLSLNDVPWDFALDIILQLKNLQKVERFNTIVILPKEKAFSWPERAEDNLSFEADEKLTAQEAIVIQQRENIPKRIIEARQLIARARQAETKENYETAVQAYTEALGKWPENGRLANKIASLFLVQLHQNAKAAYYAKKALAADPTYTAAALNAAIALANMQMNHEAQQYFDQSVSVARPSAEALLSYAVFSEEQQKYEAALKLLGKHDRLYGETLNSMIAEARILDKMGQREAATKKYRAILLSGYRVPPDLKKYIAGRVALDQPM
;
A
#
# COMPACT_ATOMS: atom_id res chain seq x y z
N MET A 1 -31.09 29.37 -34.15
CA MET A 1 -30.88 30.49 -33.21
C MET A 1 -31.38 30.06 -31.84
N ALA A 2 -30.45 29.78 -30.92
CA ALA A 2 -30.63 29.88 -29.47
C ALA A 2 -29.23 29.83 -28.86
N LEU A 3 -28.56 30.98 -28.86
CA LEU A 3 -27.35 31.23 -28.09
C LEU A 3 -27.77 31.72 -26.70
N ALA A 4 -26.96 31.33 -25.70
CA ALA A 4 -26.87 31.85 -24.33
C ALA A 4 -27.80 31.27 -23.25
N GLU A 5 -27.25 30.37 -22.43
CA GLU A 5 -26.93 30.73 -21.04
C GLU A 5 -25.48 30.30 -20.75
N THR A 6 -24.61 31.28 -20.52
CA THR A 6 -23.28 31.07 -19.96
C THR A 6 -23.45 30.58 -18.53
N GLY A 7 -23.14 29.30 -18.28
CA GLY A 7 -23.10 28.75 -16.92
C GLY A 7 -22.08 29.53 -16.10
N LYS A 8 -22.55 30.40 -15.21
CA LYS A 8 -21.70 31.21 -14.34
C LYS A 8 -20.78 30.28 -13.54
N ALA A 9 -19.48 30.60 -13.46
CA ALA A 9 -18.54 29.89 -12.60
C ALA A 9 -19.06 29.82 -11.15
N ASN A 10 -18.77 28.73 -10.44
CA ASN A 10 -19.11 28.62 -9.02
C ASN A 10 -18.34 29.72 -8.26
N ARG A 11 -19.01 30.56 -7.49
CA ARG A 11 -18.36 31.67 -6.75
C ARG A 11 -18.54 31.44 -5.27
N ILE A 12 -17.42 31.38 -4.54
CA ILE A 12 -17.43 31.35 -3.09
C ILE A 12 -17.48 32.80 -2.61
N SER A 13 -18.63 33.15 -2.03
CA SER A 13 -19.04 34.54 -1.78
C SER A 13 -18.82 35.00 -0.33
N ALA A 14 -18.82 34.08 0.63
CA ALA A 14 -18.60 34.37 2.05
C ALA A 14 -18.25 33.11 2.85
N ILE A 15 -17.64 33.30 4.03
CA ILE A 15 -17.52 32.25 5.04
C ILE A 15 -18.12 32.80 6.34
N LYS A 16 -19.21 32.20 6.80
CA LYS A 16 -19.82 32.53 8.09
C LYS A 16 -19.30 31.56 9.14
N ALA A 17 -18.91 32.08 10.30
CA ALA A 17 -18.41 31.27 11.41
C ALA A 17 -19.32 31.44 12.63
N SER A 18 -19.67 30.34 13.28
CA SER A 18 -20.39 30.31 14.55
C SER A 18 -19.75 29.30 15.49
N ARG A 19 -19.57 29.68 16.76
CA ARG A 19 -18.89 28.88 17.78
C ARG A 19 -19.82 28.65 18.95
N ASP A 20 -19.84 27.42 19.45
CA ASP A 20 -20.50 27.03 20.70
C ASP A 20 -19.58 26.13 21.55
N ASP A 21 -20.12 25.57 22.64
CA ASP A 21 -19.38 24.71 23.57
C ASP A 21 -18.95 23.36 22.96
N THR A 22 -19.58 22.95 21.86
CA THR A 22 -19.31 21.68 21.18
C THR A 22 -18.23 21.83 20.11
N GLY A 23 -18.14 23.00 19.48
CA GLY A 23 -17.19 23.24 18.42
C GLY A 23 -17.39 24.55 17.64
N LEU A 24 -16.63 24.66 16.56
CA LEU A 24 -16.70 25.74 15.58
C LEU A 24 -17.36 25.22 14.30
N VAL A 25 -18.42 25.89 13.84
CA VAL A 25 -19.08 25.65 12.56
C VAL A 25 -18.71 26.75 11.58
N LEU A 26 -18.25 26.37 10.39
CA LEU A 26 -17.95 27.24 9.26
C LEU A 26 -18.89 26.91 8.10
N ARG A 27 -19.64 27.91 7.64
CA ARG A 27 -20.52 27.83 6.48
C ARG A 27 -19.91 28.61 5.33
N ILE A 28 -19.36 27.89 4.35
CA ILE A 28 -18.72 28.41 3.16
C ILE A 28 -19.78 28.52 2.06
N GLN A 29 -20.10 29.74 1.65
CA GLN A 29 -21.27 30.02 0.82
C GLN A 29 -20.94 30.06 -0.68
N GLY A 30 -21.56 29.19 -1.47
CA GLY A 30 -21.38 29.06 -2.91
C GLY A 30 -22.59 29.54 -3.72
N THR A 31 -22.38 29.91 -4.99
CA THR A 31 -23.48 30.23 -5.93
C THR A 31 -24.08 28.99 -6.58
N GLN A 32 -23.37 27.85 -6.54
CA GLN A 32 -23.77 26.56 -7.08
C GLN A 32 -23.35 25.43 -6.14
N GLN A 33 -23.97 24.26 -6.31
CA GLN A 33 -23.61 23.07 -5.54
C GLN A 33 -22.12 22.73 -5.76
N PRO A 34 -21.31 22.70 -4.68
CA PRO A 34 -19.87 22.57 -4.82
C PRO A 34 -19.44 21.11 -4.99
N THR A 35 -18.55 20.87 -5.94
CA THR A 35 -17.74 19.64 -6.01
C THR A 35 -16.43 19.89 -5.26
N TYR A 36 -16.19 19.22 -4.14
CA TYR A 36 -15.04 19.49 -3.28
C TYR A 36 -14.45 18.24 -2.61
N THR A 37 -13.22 18.36 -2.12
CA THR A 37 -12.55 17.40 -1.23
C THR A 37 -12.10 18.08 0.06
N VAL A 38 -12.00 17.32 1.16
CA VAL A 38 -11.52 17.82 2.46
C VAL A 38 -10.54 16.84 3.09
N TYR A 39 -9.44 17.35 3.63
CA TYR A 39 -8.42 16.55 4.30
C TYR A 39 -7.59 17.40 5.29
N GLU A 40 -6.81 16.76 6.16
CA GLU A 40 -5.95 17.44 7.14
C GLU A 40 -4.47 17.42 6.76
N LEU A 41 -3.74 18.45 7.20
CA LEU A 41 -2.28 18.52 7.14
C LEU A 41 -1.73 18.78 8.55
N PHE A 42 -0.63 18.11 8.88
CA PHE A 42 0.00 18.22 10.18
C PHE A 42 1.19 19.19 10.12
N ASN A 43 1.40 19.94 11.21
CA ASN A 43 2.52 20.86 11.43
C ASN A 43 2.67 22.05 10.43
N PRO A 44 1.98 23.19 10.68
CA PRO A 44 0.95 23.40 11.70
C PRO A 44 -0.34 22.65 11.33
N PRO A 45 -1.17 22.26 12.33
CA PRO A 45 -2.45 21.60 12.07
C PRO A 45 -3.32 22.45 11.14
N ARG A 46 -3.75 21.88 10.02
CA ARG A 46 -4.56 22.55 9.01
C ARG A 46 -5.67 21.64 8.50
N ILE A 47 -6.83 22.21 8.24
CA ILE A 47 -7.91 21.58 7.46
C ILE A 47 -7.93 22.24 6.09
N VAL A 48 -7.87 21.44 5.03
CA VAL A 48 -7.81 21.91 3.64
C VAL A 48 -9.07 21.50 2.91
N ILE A 49 -9.68 22.43 2.17
CA ILE A 49 -10.84 22.19 1.30
C ILE A 49 -10.48 22.64 -0.12
N ASP A 50 -10.51 21.71 -1.07
CA ASP A 50 -10.31 21.99 -2.49
C ASP A 50 -11.64 21.95 -3.23
N ILE A 51 -12.00 23.05 -3.90
CA ILE A 51 -13.29 23.22 -4.59
C ILE A 51 -13.04 23.35 -6.10
N ALA A 52 -13.65 22.48 -6.89
CA ALA A 52 -13.47 22.44 -8.33
C ALA A 52 -14.26 23.55 -9.05
N GLY A 53 -13.60 24.24 -9.98
CA GLY A 53 -14.22 25.24 -10.84
C GLY A 53 -14.78 26.46 -10.09
N ALA A 54 -14.26 26.74 -8.90
CA ALA A 54 -14.73 27.83 -8.06
C ALA A 54 -13.80 29.05 -8.11
N GLU A 55 -14.36 30.25 -8.02
CA GLU A 55 -13.65 31.52 -7.90
C GLU A 55 -13.92 32.17 -6.53
N PHE A 56 -12.91 32.84 -5.97
CA PHE A 56 -13.00 33.51 -4.68
C PHE A 56 -13.37 34.99 -4.83
N GLU A 57 -14.42 35.44 -4.14
CA GLU A 57 -14.61 36.87 -3.84
C GLU A 57 -13.63 37.28 -2.72
N LYS A 58 -12.34 37.46 -3.07
CA LYS A 58 -11.20 37.57 -2.13
C LYS A 58 -11.43 38.57 -0.99
N ASP A 59 -12.11 39.69 -1.24
CA ASP A 59 -12.39 40.72 -0.24
C ASP A 59 -13.46 40.33 0.81
N ARG A 60 -14.19 39.23 0.60
CA ARG A 60 -15.29 38.78 1.47
C ARG A 60 -15.01 37.47 2.21
N LEU A 61 -13.88 36.81 1.95
CA LEU A 61 -13.47 35.57 2.62
C LEU A 61 -12.62 35.87 3.85
N GLN A 62 -13.25 36.50 4.85
CA GLN A 62 -12.62 36.80 6.13
C GLN A 62 -13.31 36.05 7.26
N LEU A 63 -12.52 35.51 8.19
CA LEU A 63 -13.01 34.96 9.43
C LEU A 63 -12.95 36.02 10.53
N PRO A 64 -13.92 36.06 11.46
CA PRO A 64 -13.82 36.90 12.64
C PRO A 64 -12.55 36.59 13.45
N GLU A 65 -11.86 37.61 13.95
CA GLU A 65 -10.56 37.47 14.64
C GLU A 65 -10.62 36.58 15.89
N ASN A 66 -11.78 36.49 16.53
CA ASN A 66 -12.03 35.71 17.74
C ASN A 66 -12.26 34.20 17.49
N MET A 67 -12.13 33.72 16.26
CA MET A 67 -12.35 32.30 15.95
C MET A 67 -11.14 31.40 16.27
N GLY A 68 -9.97 31.96 16.55
CA GLY A 68 -8.78 31.19 16.93
C GLY A 68 -8.23 30.30 15.80
N ILE A 69 -8.72 30.44 14.57
CA ILE A 69 -8.25 29.75 13.37
C ILE A 69 -7.91 30.80 12.29
N ARG A 70 -6.93 30.50 11.44
CA ARG A 70 -6.51 31.40 10.34
C ARG A 70 -6.87 30.80 9.00
N LEU A 71 -7.52 31.56 8.14
CA LEU A 71 -7.83 31.15 6.77
C LEU A 71 -6.76 31.67 5.80
N LYS A 72 -6.32 30.81 4.87
CA LYS A 72 -5.61 31.19 3.65
C LYS A 72 -6.36 30.65 2.44
N THR A 73 -6.39 31.41 1.37
CA THR A 73 -6.99 31.01 0.09
C THR A 73 -5.92 30.89 -0.98
N LYS A 74 -5.97 29.86 -1.82
CA LYS A 74 -5.01 29.64 -2.92
C LYS A 74 -5.69 29.08 -4.15
N GLU A 75 -5.29 29.54 -5.33
CA GLU A 75 -5.63 28.87 -6.60
C GLU A 75 -4.55 27.80 -6.88
N VAL A 76 -4.98 26.56 -7.10
CA VAL A 76 -4.09 25.42 -7.35
C VAL A 76 -4.11 25.12 -8.85
N ASN A 77 -3.06 25.56 -9.53
CA ASN A 77 -2.86 25.35 -10.96
C ASN A 77 -2.07 24.06 -11.20
N GLY A 78 -2.50 23.24 -12.16
CA GLY A 78 -1.88 21.94 -12.49
C GLY A 78 -2.86 20.76 -12.61
N SER A 79 -4.17 21.00 -12.53
CA SER A 79 -5.26 20.04 -12.76
C SER A 79 -6.11 20.48 -13.96
N GLU A 80 -6.75 19.55 -14.68
CA GLU A 80 -7.57 19.86 -15.88
C GLU A 80 -8.76 20.79 -15.58
N VAL A 81 -9.22 20.81 -14.32
CA VAL A 81 -10.20 21.78 -13.81
C VAL A 81 -9.52 22.63 -12.72
N PRO A 82 -9.56 23.97 -12.79
CA PRO A 82 -8.94 24.82 -11.77
C PRO A 82 -9.54 24.53 -10.39
N LEU A 83 -8.67 24.36 -9.39
CA LEU A 83 -9.06 24.12 -8.00
C LEU A 83 -8.84 25.37 -7.15
N SER A 84 -9.86 25.75 -6.41
CA SER A 84 -9.81 26.82 -5.41
C SER A 84 -9.71 26.22 -4.02
N ARG A 85 -8.61 26.50 -3.33
CA ARG A 85 -8.24 25.93 -2.03
C ARG A 85 -8.49 26.89 -0.88
N LEU A 86 -9.18 26.41 0.16
CA LEU A 86 -9.27 27.04 1.47
C LEU A 86 -8.43 26.24 2.47
N GLU A 87 -7.47 26.88 3.14
CA GLU A 87 -6.65 26.28 4.20
C GLU A 87 -6.95 26.95 5.54
N PHE A 88 -7.54 26.21 6.48
CA PHE A 88 -7.80 26.65 7.85
C PHE A 88 -6.68 26.16 8.76
N THR A 89 -5.83 27.05 9.26
CA THR A 89 -4.79 26.73 10.25
C THR A 89 -5.36 26.80 11.65
N LEU A 90 -5.21 25.71 12.40
CA LEU A 90 -5.70 25.55 13.76
C LEU A 90 -4.58 25.74 14.79
N PRO A 91 -4.91 26.18 16.02
CA PRO A 91 -3.93 26.36 17.08
C PRO A 91 -3.49 25.01 17.69
N ALA A 92 -4.30 23.97 17.51
CA ALA A 92 -4.02 22.59 17.91
C ALA A 92 -4.85 21.63 17.04
N THR A 93 -4.41 20.37 16.93
CA THR A 93 -5.16 19.30 16.24
C THR A 93 -6.52 19.07 16.91
N ARG A 94 -7.58 19.02 16.12
CA ARG A 94 -8.99 18.87 16.54
C ARG A 94 -9.71 17.97 15.54
N SER A 95 -10.70 17.19 15.99
CA SER A 95 -11.56 16.41 15.07
C SER A 95 -12.49 17.34 14.29
N PHE A 96 -12.83 16.97 13.04
CA PHE A 96 -13.69 17.76 12.18
C PHE A 96 -14.58 16.91 11.26
N THR A 97 -15.64 17.51 10.71
CA THR A 97 -16.51 16.92 9.68
C THR A 97 -16.89 17.96 8.63
N ALA A 98 -17.13 17.57 7.37
CA ALA A 98 -17.56 18.47 6.31
C ALA A 98 -18.72 17.88 5.49
N ARG A 99 -19.72 18.68 5.15
CA ARG A 99 -20.89 18.25 4.37
C ARG A 99 -21.42 19.37 3.45
N SER A 100 -22.05 19.01 2.34
CA SER A 100 -22.81 19.96 1.50
C SER A 100 -24.18 20.24 2.11
N GLU A 101 -24.62 21.51 2.07
CA GLU A 101 -25.98 21.93 2.43
C GLU A 101 -26.47 22.92 1.38
N GLY A 102 -27.21 22.42 0.38
CA GLY A 102 -27.56 23.21 -0.81
C GLY A 102 -26.31 23.58 -1.62
N ASN A 103 -26.08 24.88 -1.80
CA ASN A 103 -24.89 25.41 -2.47
C ASN A 103 -23.71 25.68 -1.53
N ASP A 104 -23.87 25.39 -0.23
CA ASP A 104 -22.89 25.72 0.80
C ASP A 104 -22.12 24.46 1.26
N ILE A 105 -20.90 24.66 1.78
CA ILE A 105 -20.15 23.63 2.52
C ILE A 105 -20.18 23.98 4.01
N ILE A 106 -20.58 23.03 4.84
CA ILE A 106 -20.58 23.14 6.30
C ILE A 106 -19.41 22.34 6.86
N LEU A 107 -18.44 23.01 7.48
CA LEU A 107 -17.30 22.41 8.18
C LEU A 107 -17.48 22.59 9.70
N PHE A 108 -17.53 21.50 10.45
CA PHE A 108 -17.58 21.48 11.91
C PHE A 108 -16.25 21.02 12.51
N ILE A 109 -15.73 21.72 13.53
CA ILE A 109 -14.44 21.45 14.21
C ILE A 109 -14.68 21.37 15.72
N ALA A 110 -14.36 20.26 16.37
CA ALA A 110 -14.68 20.04 17.79
C ALA A 110 -13.82 20.89 18.77
N GLU A 111 -14.37 21.22 19.94
CA GLU A 111 -13.63 21.78 21.07
C GLU A 111 -12.94 20.71 21.93
N LYS A 112 -11.84 21.09 22.60
CA LYS A 112 -10.98 20.16 23.40
C LYS A 112 -11.73 19.48 24.57
N ASN A 113 -12.90 20.00 24.96
CA ASN A 113 -13.65 19.60 26.16
C ASN A 113 -15.06 19.05 25.91
N ALA A 114 -15.32 18.39 24.78
CA ALA A 114 -16.53 17.59 24.64
C ALA A 114 -16.34 16.16 25.20
N ARG A 115 -16.45 16.07 26.54
CA ARG A 115 -16.65 14.89 27.42
C ARG A 115 -15.56 13.81 27.49
N LEU A 116 -14.87 13.79 28.64
CA LEU A 116 -14.90 12.69 29.63
C LEU A 116 -14.67 13.32 31.02
N GLN A 117 -15.74 13.49 31.79
CA GLN A 117 -15.68 13.80 33.23
C GLN A 117 -15.61 12.50 34.04
N ALA A 118 -14.98 12.59 35.22
CA ALA A 118 -14.75 11.59 36.28
C ALA A 118 -13.50 10.71 36.04
N THR A 119 -12.42 10.69 36.84
CA THR A 119 -12.11 11.19 38.20
C THR A 119 -10.59 11.33 38.34
N ALA A 120 -10.08 12.39 38.98
CA ALA A 120 -8.74 12.39 39.58
C ALA A 120 -8.72 13.32 40.80
N GLN A 121 -8.31 12.79 41.95
CA GLN A 121 -7.84 13.58 43.09
C GLN A 121 -6.35 13.34 43.32
N ASP A 122 -5.75 14.41 43.86
CA ASP A 122 -4.54 14.55 44.68
C ASP A 122 -3.12 14.65 44.10
N GLY A 123 -2.42 15.71 44.55
CA GLY A 123 -0.97 15.72 44.81
C GLY A 123 -0.18 16.95 44.31
N SER A 124 0.25 17.82 45.24
CA SER A 124 0.91 19.13 45.04
C SER A 124 2.41 19.13 44.69
N GLY A 125 2.81 20.10 43.87
CA GLY A 125 4.17 20.45 43.44
C GLY A 125 4.07 20.96 42.00
N VAL A 126 4.48 22.21 41.71
CA VAL A 126 4.44 22.69 40.31
C VAL A 126 5.56 21.97 39.57
N ALA A 127 5.27 20.76 39.13
CA ALA A 127 6.20 19.91 38.41
C ALA A 127 6.70 20.65 37.17
N THR A 128 8.03 20.74 37.05
CA THR A 128 8.71 21.21 35.85
C THR A 128 8.11 20.47 34.66
N ALA A 129 7.75 21.17 33.59
CA ALA A 129 7.17 20.56 32.42
C ALA A 129 8.23 20.44 31.33
N VAL A 130 8.35 19.26 30.71
CA VAL A 130 9.00 19.16 29.41
C VAL A 130 8.07 19.82 28.40
N GLU A 131 8.58 20.82 27.71
CA GLU A 131 7.87 21.56 26.68
C GLU A 131 8.12 20.97 25.31
N ASP A 132 9.33 20.49 25.05
CA ASP A 132 9.72 19.98 23.73
C ASP A 132 10.92 19.02 23.79
N VAL A 133 11.09 18.24 22.72
CA VAL A 133 12.29 17.45 22.43
C VAL A 133 12.75 17.83 21.03
N LEU A 134 13.77 18.69 20.96
CA LEU A 134 14.33 19.13 19.69
C LEU A 134 15.49 18.23 19.29
N VAL A 135 15.61 17.95 18.00
CA VAL A 135 16.72 17.17 17.46
C VAL A 135 17.34 17.88 16.28
N GLU A 136 18.65 18.09 16.37
CA GLU A 136 19.46 18.74 15.34
C GLU A 136 20.56 17.78 14.89
N THR A 137 20.66 17.55 13.59
CA THR A 137 21.67 16.66 12.99
C THR A 137 22.66 17.50 12.18
N ALA A 138 23.94 17.48 12.53
CA ALA A 138 24.97 18.24 11.83
C ALA A 138 26.29 17.45 11.77
N GLY A 139 26.70 17.07 10.55
CA GLY A 139 27.98 16.39 10.32
C GLY A 139 28.02 15.00 10.97
N ASP A 140 28.97 14.81 11.87
CA ASP A 140 29.20 13.57 12.64
C ASP A 140 28.54 13.60 14.03
N GLN A 141 27.58 14.51 14.25
CA GLN A 141 26.91 14.67 15.53
C GLN A 141 25.40 14.80 15.40
N THR A 142 24.70 14.12 16.30
CA THR A 142 23.26 14.29 16.55
C THR A 142 23.08 14.93 17.93
N ARG A 143 22.42 16.08 17.99
CA ARG A 143 22.14 16.81 19.23
C ARG A 143 20.66 16.69 19.57
N VAL A 144 20.35 16.22 20.77
CA VAL A 144 19.00 16.14 21.31
C VAL A 144 18.86 17.13 22.45
N ILE A 145 17.91 18.04 22.37
CA ILE A 145 17.63 19.05 23.40
C ILE A 145 16.27 18.76 24.00
N LEU A 146 16.27 18.28 25.25
CA LEU A 146 15.08 18.11 26.05
C LEU A 146 14.79 19.44 26.75
N LYS A 147 13.81 20.20 26.25
CA LYS A 147 13.49 21.54 26.74
C LYS A 147 12.46 21.50 27.86
N THR A 148 12.73 22.20 28.95
CA THR A 148 11.84 22.33 30.10
C THR A 148 11.52 23.78 30.42
N ASN A 149 10.36 24.00 31.03
CA ASN A 149 9.89 25.34 31.43
C ASN A 149 10.61 25.92 32.67
N GLY A 150 11.67 25.26 33.13
CA GLY A 150 12.46 25.62 34.29
C GLY A 150 13.53 24.56 34.56
N LYS A 151 14.45 24.85 35.48
CA LYS A 151 15.56 23.95 35.81
C LYS A 151 15.04 22.61 36.35
N LEU A 152 15.65 21.52 35.89
CA LEU A 152 15.33 20.17 36.38
C LEU A 152 15.81 20.00 37.81
N SER A 153 14.96 19.42 38.67
CA SER A 153 15.33 19.08 40.04
C SER A 153 16.34 17.93 40.14
N GLY A 154 16.48 17.15 39.07
CA GLY A 154 17.43 16.04 38.94
C GLY A 154 16.97 15.03 37.89
N TYR A 155 17.90 14.18 37.42
CA TYR A 155 17.61 13.05 36.55
C TYR A 155 18.56 11.88 36.83
N ARG A 156 18.15 10.68 36.40
CA ARG A 156 19.02 9.49 36.35
C ARG A 156 19.16 9.03 34.92
N SER A 157 20.36 8.66 34.51
CA SER A 157 20.62 8.04 33.20
C SER A 157 21.08 6.60 33.35
N GLY A 158 20.86 5.79 32.32
CA GLY A 158 21.37 4.43 32.27
C GLY A 158 21.32 3.84 30.87
N VAL A 159 22.11 2.80 30.65
CA VAL A 159 22.18 2.07 29.39
C VAL A 159 21.55 0.69 29.57
N LEU A 160 20.82 0.25 28.55
CA LEU A 160 20.35 -1.13 28.42
C LEU A 160 21.01 -1.74 27.19
N ASP A 161 21.68 -2.86 27.37
CA ASP A 161 22.26 -3.63 26.28
C ASP A 161 21.17 -4.28 25.41
N LYS A 162 21.56 -4.75 24.22
CA LYS A 162 20.67 -5.46 23.31
C LYS A 162 20.07 -6.71 23.98
N THR A 163 18.76 -6.84 23.97
CA THR A 163 18.05 -8.03 24.50
C THR A 163 17.02 -8.54 23.50
N GLY A 164 17.26 -9.72 22.90
CA GLY A 164 16.37 -10.27 21.88
C GLY A 164 16.29 -9.33 20.65
N SER A 165 15.08 -8.87 20.32
CA SER A 165 14.82 -7.91 19.24
C SER A 165 14.88 -6.44 19.67
N ALA A 166 15.11 -6.15 20.95
CA ALA A 166 15.24 -4.78 21.45
C ALA A 166 16.67 -4.25 21.22
N PRO A 167 16.87 -3.11 20.53
CA PRO A 167 18.20 -2.53 20.33
C PRO A 167 18.76 -1.98 21.65
N PRO A 168 20.10 -1.74 21.75
CA PRO A 168 20.69 -1.01 22.87
C PRO A 168 20.06 0.37 23.06
N ARG A 169 19.90 0.82 24.30
CA ARG A 169 19.15 2.04 24.62
C ARG A 169 19.83 2.87 25.70
N LEU A 170 19.88 4.18 25.52
CA LEU A 170 20.09 5.14 26.60
C LEU A 170 18.73 5.56 27.13
N TYR A 171 18.53 5.57 28.45
CA TYR A 171 17.34 6.15 29.04
C TYR A 171 17.68 7.24 30.06
N LEU A 172 16.77 8.20 30.20
CA LEU A 172 16.79 9.30 31.16
C LEU A 172 15.48 9.28 31.94
N ASP A 173 15.56 9.08 33.24
CA ASP A 173 14.44 9.19 34.15
C ASP A 173 14.46 10.57 34.83
N LEU A 174 13.46 11.38 34.52
CA LEU A 174 13.24 12.71 35.06
C LEU A 174 12.21 12.63 36.18
N ASP A 175 12.60 12.96 37.41
CA ASP A 175 11.71 12.85 38.57
C ASP A 175 10.85 14.11 38.72
N ASN A 176 9.55 13.94 39.03
CA ASN A 176 8.59 15.04 39.25
C ASN A 176 8.44 16.02 38.07
N VAL A 177 8.48 15.50 36.84
CA VAL A 177 8.34 16.28 35.60
C VAL A 177 7.05 15.92 34.86
N ARG A 178 6.31 16.93 34.38
CA ARG A 178 5.09 16.77 33.56
C ARG A 178 5.41 16.83 32.06
N GLY A 179 4.68 16.10 31.23
CA GLY A 179 4.87 16.14 29.77
C GLY A 179 3.97 15.17 29.02
N ASP A 180 2.72 15.03 29.48
CA ASP A 180 1.76 14.05 28.95
C ASP A 180 1.45 14.27 27.45
N THR A 181 1.71 15.46 26.92
CA THR A 181 1.55 15.80 25.49
C THR A 181 2.72 15.39 24.61
N LEU A 182 3.88 15.08 25.21
CA LEU A 182 5.09 14.61 24.50
C LEU A 182 5.20 13.08 24.46
N LEU A 183 4.16 12.37 24.93
CA LEU A 183 4.05 10.91 24.90
C LEU A 183 3.88 10.39 23.47
N LYS A 184 4.90 10.58 22.63
CA LYS A 184 5.02 10.07 21.26
C LYS A 184 6.47 9.80 20.93
N GLU A 185 6.63 9.09 19.83
CA GLU A 185 7.87 8.53 19.30
C GLU A 185 8.34 9.34 18.10
N GLN A 186 9.64 9.62 18.04
CA GLN A 186 10.26 10.38 16.97
C GLN A 186 11.44 9.58 16.41
N GLU A 187 11.38 9.24 15.13
CA GLU A 187 12.48 8.62 14.40
C GLU A 187 13.46 9.71 13.93
N ILE A 188 14.76 9.51 14.18
CA ILE A 188 15.83 10.49 13.94
C ILE A 188 16.70 10.09 12.74
N GLY A 189 16.91 8.78 12.53
CA GLY A 189 17.60 8.26 11.35
C GLY A 189 19.11 8.49 11.35
N THR A 190 19.75 8.56 12.51
CA THR A 190 21.21 8.61 12.68
C THR A 190 21.70 7.42 13.52
N ALA A 191 22.88 7.48 14.15
CA ALA A 191 23.28 6.50 15.17
C ALA A 191 22.21 6.40 16.29
N LEU A 192 21.49 7.50 16.53
CA LEU A 192 20.21 7.52 17.20
C LEU A 192 19.08 7.13 16.25
N ALA A 193 18.47 5.96 16.44
CA ALA A 193 17.32 5.55 15.63
C ALA A 193 16.09 6.38 15.96
N ARG A 194 15.75 6.46 17.25
CA ARG A 194 14.50 7.04 17.73
C ARG A 194 14.56 7.50 19.17
N ILE A 195 13.69 8.46 19.49
CA ILE A 195 13.46 8.97 20.84
C ILE A 195 12.01 8.69 21.22
N ARG A 196 11.80 8.26 22.47
CA ARG A 196 10.46 8.02 23.03
C ARG A 196 10.37 8.59 24.42
N VAL A 197 9.28 9.28 24.72
CA VAL A 197 8.98 9.75 26.06
C VAL A 197 7.77 8.99 26.61
N ALA A 198 7.90 8.43 27.80
CA ALA A 198 6.85 7.69 28.47
C ALA A 198 6.71 8.15 29.92
N ARG A 199 5.51 8.08 30.49
CA ARG A 199 5.29 8.41 31.90
C ARG A 199 5.87 7.32 32.80
N ARG A 200 6.57 7.71 33.87
CA ARG A 200 7.12 6.80 34.87
C ARG A 200 6.91 7.36 36.28
N GLY A 201 5.93 6.82 37.00
CA GLY A 201 5.54 7.34 38.32
C GLY A 201 5.05 8.78 38.22
N SER A 202 5.62 9.67 39.06
CA SER A 202 5.35 11.12 39.05
C SER A 202 6.16 11.90 38.01
N GLY A 203 7.01 11.22 37.23
CA GLY A 203 7.93 11.82 36.27
C GLY A 203 7.86 11.21 34.86
N LEU A 204 8.90 11.44 34.07
CA LEU A 204 9.01 10.97 32.68
C LEU A 204 10.26 10.12 32.48
N ARG A 205 10.18 9.14 31.58
CA ARG A 205 11.32 8.42 31.03
C ARG A 205 11.47 8.79 29.57
N VAL A 206 12.62 9.35 29.20
CA VAL A 206 13.06 9.53 27.81
C VAL A 206 13.95 8.35 27.44
N VAL A 207 13.71 7.72 26.30
CA VAL A 207 14.47 6.57 25.79
C VAL A 207 14.98 6.90 24.41
N LEU A 208 16.28 6.73 24.20
CA LEU A 208 17.00 6.92 22.96
C LEU A 208 17.50 5.55 22.50
N ASP A 209 16.88 4.98 21.47
CA ASP A 209 17.24 3.67 20.94
C ASP A 209 18.36 3.83 19.89
N ALA A 210 19.41 3.02 19.96
CA ALA A 210 20.44 2.98 18.93
C ALA A 210 19.92 2.36 17.63
N SER A 211 20.46 2.80 16.50
CA SER A 211 20.19 2.19 15.18
C SER A 211 21.02 0.94 14.91
N GLY A 212 22.08 0.69 15.69
CA GLY A 212 22.97 -0.45 15.53
C GLY A 212 22.97 -1.43 16.73
N ASP A 213 23.89 -2.39 16.66
CA ASP A 213 24.05 -3.44 17.68
C ASP A 213 24.77 -2.99 18.95
N SER A 214 25.38 -1.80 18.93
CA SER A 214 26.03 -1.14 20.06
C SER A 214 25.39 0.22 20.32
N LEU A 215 25.39 0.67 21.58
CA LEU A 215 24.96 2.02 21.89
C LEU A 215 25.97 3.04 21.33
N PHE A 216 25.47 4.10 20.71
CA PHE A 216 26.29 5.22 20.23
C PHE A 216 27.05 5.92 21.37
N PRO A 217 28.24 6.48 21.14
CA PRO A 217 28.90 7.35 22.11
C PRO A 217 28.08 8.62 22.35
N TYR A 218 27.91 9.01 23.61
CA TYR A 218 27.11 10.17 23.99
C TYR A 218 27.71 10.97 25.16
N GLU A 219 27.33 12.25 25.25
CA GLU A 219 27.61 13.14 26.38
C GLU A 219 26.31 13.86 26.77
N ILE A 220 25.99 13.95 28.06
CA ILE A 220 24.81 14.68 28.55
C ILE A 220 25.27 15.95 29.28
N LYS A 221 24.70 17.10 28.93
CA LYS A 221 24.97 18.40 29.52
C LYS A 221 23.72 18.99 30.13
N GLU A 222 23.82 19.43 31.38
CA GLU A 222 22.74 20.14 32.05
C GLU A 222 22.64 21.58 31.56
N ARG A 223 21.41 22.07 31.45
CA ARG A 223 21.08 23.44 31.07
C ARG A 223 20.06 24.01 32.05
N ASP A 224 19.97 25.33 32.11
CA ASP A 224 18.94 25.99 32.94
C ASP A 224 17.52 25.75 32.38
N ASP A 225 17.40 25.42 31.10
CA ASP A 225 16.16 25.12 30.37
C ASP A 225 16.03 23.64 29.95
N GLY A 226 16.74 22.72 30.61
CA GLY A 226 16.57 21.27 30.44
C GLY A 226 17.87 20.50 30.29
N LEU A 227 17.94 19.56 29.33
CA LEU A 227 19.12 18.74 29.06
C LEU A 227 19.50 18.77 27.58
N GLU A 228 20.79 18.69 27.30
CA GLU A 228 21.33 18.46 25.97
C GLU A 228 22.10 17.15 25.93
N ILE A 229 21.73 16.24 25.01
CA ILE A 229 22.47 15.00 24.75
C ILE A 229 23.16 15.14 23.40
N LEU A 230 24.48 15.08 23.40
CA LEU A 230 25.31 15.09 22.20
C LEU A 230 25.72 13.66 21.87
N ILE A 231 25.35 13.19 20.68
CA ILE A 231 25.61 11.83 20.19
C ILE A 231 26.61 11.93 19.05
N ARG A 232 27.68 11.11 19.09
CA ARG A 232 28.67 11.04 18.02
C ARG A 232 28.36 9.87 17.10
N GLU A 233 28.40 10.15 15.80
CA GLU A 233 28.21 9.16 14.75
C GLU A 233 29.52 8.37 14.58
N GLU A 234 29.58 7.11 15.03
CA GLU A 234 30.75 6.27 14.77
C GLU A 234 30.78 5.82 13.31
N LYS A 235 31.88 6.12 12.60
CA LYS A 235 32.18 5.54 11.29
C LYS A 235 32.62 4.08 11.47
N GLY A 236 31.64 3.19 11.62
CA GLY A 236 31.86 1.75 11.58
C GLY A 236 32.37 1.31 10.20
N SER A 237 33.46 0.54 10.19
CA SER A 237 34.24 0.10 9.03
C SER A 237 33.43 -0.55 7.90
N ASP A 238 33.49 0.07 6.71
CA ASP A 238 32.90 -0.42 5.46
C ASP A 238 33.58 -1.71 4.96
N GLN A 239 32.89 -2.85 5.11
CA GLN A 239 33.24 -4.11 4.42
C GLN A 239 33.02 -4.04 2.89
N ILE A 240 32.44 -2.95 2.39
CA ILE A 240 32.17 -2.72 0.97
C ILE A 240 33.45 -2.26 0.25
N SER A 241 34.31 -1.47 0.90
CA SER A 241 35.58 -1.01 0.32
C SER A 241 36.56 -2.18 0.10
N SER A 242 36.63 -3.13 1.05
CA SER A 242 37.50 -4.31 0.91
C SER A 242 37.08 -5.27 -0.21
N LEU A 243 35.81 -5.28 -0.59
CA LEU A 243 35.30 -6.10 -1.70
C LEU A 243 35.54 -5.43 -3.06
N ILE A 244 35.58 -4.09 -3.09
CA ILE A 244 35.90 -3.32 -4.29
C ILE A 244 37.40 -3.43 -4.60
N ASP A 245 38.25 -3.38 -3.57
CA ASP A 245 39.70 -3.56 -3.71
C ASP A 245 40.06 -5.00 -4.11
N GLN A 246 39.37 -6.02 -3.55
CA GLN A 246 39.53 -7.42 -3.97
C GLN A 246 39.09 -7.66 -5.42
N LYS A 247 38.02 -6.99 -5.88
CA LYS A 247 37.56 -7.11 -7.27
C LYS A 247 38.56 -6.49 -8.25
N GLN A 248 39.18 -5.35 -7.90
CA GLN A 248 40.19 -4.71 -8.74
C GLN A 248 41.50 -5.50 -8.81
N MET A 249 41.87 -6.26 -7.78
CA MET A 249 43.04 -7.15 -7.81
C MET A 249 42.81 -8.40 -8.68
N ILE A 250 41.58 -8.93 -8.76
CA ILE A 250 41.26 -10.13 -9.55
C ILE A 250 41.16 -9.82 -11.06
N GLU A 251 40.74 -8.62 -11.44
CA GLU A 251 40.64 -8.19 -12.85
C GLU A 251 42.00 -7.91 -13.52
N GLN A 252 43.10 -7.76 -12.76
CA GLN A 252 44.43 -7.48 -13.31
C GLN A 252 45.27 -8.73 -13.64
N GLU A 253 44.84 -9.94 -13.26
CA GLU A 253 45.66 -11.16 -13.38
C GLU A 253 45.13 -12.25 -14.34
N LEU A 254 44.22 -11.92 -15.26
CA LEU A 254 43.71 -12.92 -16.23
C LEU A 254 44.24 -12.66 -17.66
N PRO A 255 44.86 -13.65 -18.32
CA PRO A 255 45.54 -13.48 -19.60
C PRO A 255 44.56 -13.34 -20.77
N GLN A 256 44.86 -12.42 -21.68
CA GLN A 256 44.13 -12.24 -22.93
C GLN A 256 44.53 -13.31 -23.95
N VAL A 257 43.57 -14.14 -24.35
CA VAL A 257 43.67 -14.97 -25.55
C VAL A 257 42.48 -14.62 -26.44
N ASP A 258 42.81 -14.10 -27.63
CA ASP A 258 41.90 -13.66 -28.68
C ASP A 258 41.73 -14.79 -29.71
N PRO A 259 40.56 -15.45 -29.79
CA PRO A 259 40.24 -16.35 -30.88
C PRO A 259 39.23 -15.65 -31.80
N LEU A 260 39.73 -14.92 -32.81
CA LEU A 260 39.34 -15.01 -34.23
C LEU A 260 39.79 -13.74 -34.99
N LYS A 261 41.01 -13.80 -35.54
CA LYS A 261 41.39 -13.06 -36.74
C LYS A 261 40.82 -13.76 -37.98
N ASP A 262 40.39 -12.93 -38.93
CA ASP A 262 40.03 -13.22 -40.32
C ASP A 262 38.66 -13.86 -40.58
N ALA A 263 37.66 -13.00 -40.85
CA ALA A 263 36.94 -12.97 -42.13
C ALA A 263 35.91 -11.83 -42.15
N SER A 264 36.06 -10.96 -43.14
CA SER A 264 35.20 -9.85 -43.51
C SER A 264 33.96 -10.32 -44.28
N VAL A 265 32.74 -10.20 -43.71
CA VAL A 265 31.48 -10.08 -44.47
C VAL A 265 30.45 -9.23 -43.70
N SER A 266 29.81 -8.34 -44.47
CA SER A 266 28.71 -7.38 -44.29
C SER A 266 28.04 -7.16 -42.92
N GLY A 267 27.96 -5.88 -42.53
CA GLY A 267 27.40 -5.38 -41.28
C GLY A 267 25.87 -5.39 -41.13
N ALA A 268 25.13 -6.05 -42.01
CA ALA A 268 23.66 -6.13 -41.92
C ALA A 268 23.18 -7.36 -41.12
N GLU A 269 23.94 -8.46 -41.11
CA GLU A 269 23.62 -9.64 -40.30
C GLU A 269 24.24 -9.61 -38.91
N LYS A 270 25.32 -8.84 -38.69
CA LYS A 270 25.88 -8.61 -37.34
C LYS A 270 24.93 -7.88 -36.40
N LYS A 271 23.99 -7.05 -36.89
CA LYS A 271 22.95 -6.46 -36.04
C LYS A 271 21.84 -7.44 -35.64
N LYS A 272 21.66 -8.53 -36.40
CA LYS A 272 20.71 -9.60 -36.06
C LYS A 272 21.37 -10.68 -35.20
N ALA A 273 22.59 -11.10 -35.52
CA ALA A 273 23.33 -12.11 -34.76
C ALA A 273 23.96 -11.58 -33.45
N SER A 274 24.38 -10.31 -33.37
CA SER A 274 24.80 -9.70 -32.09
C SER A 274 23.60 -9.58 -31.13
N ARG A 275 22.38 -9.36 -31.65
CA ARG A 275 21.16 -9.44 -30.85
C ARG A 275 20.92 -10.87 -30.37
N THR A 276 21.08 -11.87 -31.22
CA THR A 276 20.87 -13.28 -30.87
C THR A 276 21.96 -13.90 -29.96
N MET A 277 23.19 -13.38 -29.93
CA MET A 277 24.25 -13.86 -29.03
C MET A 277 24.43 -13.05 -27.74
N GLN A 278 24.01 -11.78 -27.68
CA GLN A 278 23.85 -11.06 -26.40
C GLN A 278 22.61 -11.52 -25.61
N ASP A 279 21.66 -12.20 -26.25
CA ASP A 279 20.52 -12.85 -25.60
C ASP A 279 20.85 -14.22 -24.96
N ASN A 280 22.07 -14.76 -25.12
CA ASN A 280 22.42 -16.09 -24.61
C ASN A 280 23.40 -16.13 -23.43
N PHE A 281 23.78 -15.00 -22.84
CA PHE A 281 24.46 -14.95 -21.53
C PHE A 281 23.87 -13.89 -20.57
N SER A 282 22.64 -13.45 -20.82
CA SER A 282 21.95 -12.39 -20.07
C SER A 282 20.96 -12.98 -19.05
N PHE A 283 21.39 -13.03 -17.79
CA PHE A 283 20.58 -13.09 -16.56
C PHE A 283 19.45 -14.13 -16.50
N ALA A 284 19.80 -15.34 -16.05
CA ALA A 284 18.86 -16.39 -15.69
C ALA A 284 17.84 -15.91 -14.63
N GLY A 285 16.58 -15.70 -15.04
CA GLY A 285 15.42 -15.64 -14.12
C GLY A 285 14.38 -14.55 -14.39
N TYR A 286 14.72 -13.44 -15.05
CA TYR A 286 13.80 -12.30 -15.18
C TYR A 286 13.22 -12.20 -16.60
N LYS A 287 12.00 -12.76 -16.80
CA LYS A 287 11.28 -12.80 -18.09
C LYS A 287 10.20 -11.72 -18.24
N LYS A 288 10.22 -10.65 -17.44
CA LYS A 288 9.11 -9.68 -17.35
C LYS A 288 9.36 -8.39 -18.17
N GLU A 289 8.32 -7.58 -18.33
CA GLU A 289 8.34 -6.33 -19.11
C GLU A 289 9.52 -5.41 -18.72
N ARG A 290 10.16 -4.77 -19.71
CA ARG A 290 11.33 -3.91 -19.52
C ARG A 290 10.92 -2.45 -19.40
N ILE A 291 11.66 -1.69 -18.58
CA ILE A 291 11.41 -0.28 -18.29
C ILE A 291 12.63 0.59 -18.57
N THR A 292 12.37 1.78 -19.11
CA THR A 292 13.33 2.89 -19.21
C THR A 292 12.73 4.07 -18.45
N VAL A 293 13.35 4.47 -17.34
CA VAL A 293 12.83 5.49 -16.43
C VAL A 293 13.98 6.30 -15.84
N ASP A 294 13.79 7.61 -15.71
CA ASP A 294 14.77 8.47 -15.05
C ASP A 294 14.12 9.16 -13.85
N PHE A 295 14.63 8.87 -12.66
CA PHE A 295 14.12 9.34 -11.40
C PHE A 295 15.14 10.25 -10.73
N TYR A 296 14.71 11.46 -10.35
CA TYR A 296 15.54 12.39 -9.59
C TYR A 296 14.80 12.83 -8.32
N LYS A 297 15.32 12.44 -7.16
CA LYS A 297 14.74 12.70 -5.83
C LYS A 297 13.24 12.40 -5.74
N ILE A 298 12.78 11.34 -6.41
CA ILE A 298 11.39 10.94 -6.42
C ILE A 298 11.05 10.18 -5.13
N ASP A 299 9.88 10.41 -4.56
CA ASP A 299 9.40 9.65 -3.40
C ASP A 299 9.24 8.14 -3.73
N LEU A 300 9.61 7.28 -2.79
CA LEU A 300 9.57 5.84 -2.97
C LEU A 300 8.17 5.28 -3.22
N HIS A 301 7.11 5.87 -2.63
CA HIS A 301 5.74 5.46 -2.92
C HIS A 301 5.38 5.76 -4.38
N ASN A 302 5.89 6.86 -4.95
CA ASN A 302 5.70 7.16 -6.36
C ASN A 302 6.47 6.20 -7.27
N VAL A 303 7.67 5.76 -6.86
CA VAL A 303 8.44 4.73 -7.57
C VAL A 303 7.71 3.39 -7.58
N PHE A 304 7.25 2.92 -6.42
CA PHE A 304 6.50 1.67 -6.32
C PHE A 304 5.13 1.76 -6.97
N ARG A 305 4.50 2.94 -7.00
CA ARG A 305 3.30 3.19 -7.81
C ARG A 305 3.60 3.03 -9.29
N LEU A 306 4.75 3.47 -9.79
CA LEU A 306 5.14 3.24 -11.19
C LEU A 306 5.38 1.74 -11.44
N LEU A 307 6.14 1.07 -10.58
CA LEU A 307 6.42 -0.36 -10.70
C LEU A 307 5.14 -1.21 -10.63
N ARG A 308 4.14 -0.79 -9.86
CA ARG A 308 2.80 -1.41 -9.81
C ARG A 308 2.16 -1.49 -11.19
N GLU A 309 2.31 -0.43 -11.97
CA GLU A 309 1.65 -0.34 -13.27
C GLU A 309 2.32 -1.14 -14.36
N VAL A 310 3.65 -1.18 -14.31
CA VAL A 310 4.44 -1.97 -15.25
C VAL A 310 4.29 -3.45 -14.91
N SER A 311 4.37 -3.81 -13.63
CA SER A 311 4.28 -5.20 -13.18
C SER A 311 2.91 -5.85 -13.33
N LYS A 312 1.83 -5.06 -13.43
CA LYS A 312 0.43 -5.50 -13.28
C LYS A 312 0.13 -6.19 -11.95
N LYS A 313 1.05 -6.12 -10.97
CA LYS A 313 0.87 -6.60 -9.61
C LYS A 313 0.22 -5.52 -8.76
N ASN A 314 -0.54 -5.90 -7.75
CA ASN A 314 -1.01 -5.00 -6.70
C ASN A 314 0.15 -4.72 -5.74
N ILE A 315 0.81 -3.58 -5.86
CA ILE A 315 1.88 -3.19 -4.95
C ILE A 315 1.28 -2.37 -3.81
N VAL A 316 1.38 -2.89 -2.60
CA VAL A 316 0.96 -2.24 -1.35
C VAL A 316 2.22 -1.81 -0.63
N VAL A 317 2.40 -0.52 -0.45
CA VAL A 317 3.59 0.02 0.21
C VAL A 317 3.19 0.36 1.64
N ASP A 318 3.85 -0.28 2.60
CA ASP A 318 3.64 0.00 4.01
C ASP A 318 4.01 1.45 4.32
N GLU A 319 3.21 2.12 5.16
CA GLU A 319 3.38 3.53 5.49
C GLU A 319 4.80 3.89 6.03
N SER A 320 5.49 2.90 6.62
CA SER A 320 6.87 3.07 7.08
C SER A 320 7.93 3.10 5.96
N VAL A 321 7.55 2.81 4.72
CA VAL A 321 8.43 2.88 3.55
C VAL A 321 8.52 4.33 3.07
N SER A 322 9.39 5.11 3.70
CA SER A 322 9.58 6.53 3.35
C SER A 322 10.98 6.78 2.79
N GLY A 323 11.14 7.88 2.04
CA GLY A 323 12.40 8.29 1.47
C GLY A 323 12.31 8.60 -0.02
N SER A 324 13.36 9.20 -0.55
CA SER A 324 13.46 9.54 -1.98
C SER A 324 14.56 8.77 -2.68
N LEU A 325 14.38 8.54 -3.97
CA LEU A 325 15.27 7.78 -4.84
C LEU A 325 15.72 8.67 -6.00
N THR A 326 16.99 8.57 -6.37
CA THR A 326 17.50 9.04 -7.65
C THR A 326 18.05 7.82 -8.37
N LEU A 327 17.49 7.47 -9.52
CA LEU A 327 17.81 6.25 -10.25
C LEU A 327 17.47 6.42 -11.74
N SER A 328 18.43 6.16 -12.61
CA SER A 328 18.23 6.17 -14.07
C SER A 328 18.35 4.74 -14.60
N LEU A 329 17.32 4.25 -15.27
CA LEU A 329 17.22 2.90 -15.83
C LEU A 329 16.96 3.02 -17.33
N ASN A 330 17.67 2.22 -18.13
CA ASN A 330 17.46 2.13 -19.56
C ASN A 330 17.35 0.67 -20.00
N ASP A 331 16.17 0.29 -20.48
CA ASP A 331 15.84 -1.05 -20.95
C ASP A 331 16.12 -2.14 -19.91
N VAL A 332 15.59 -1.98 -18.69
CA VAL A 332 15.85 -2.86 -17.53
C VAL A 332 14.58 -3.64 -17.14
N PRO A 333 14.60 -4.96 -16.88
CA PRO A 333 13.43 -5.68 -16.38
C PRO A 333 12.90 -5.07 -15.07
N TRP A 334 11.59 -4.84 -14.97
CA TRP A 334 11.03 -4.09 -13.83
C TRP A 334 11.19 -4.80 -12.49
N ASP A 335 11.24 -6.12 -12.47
CA ASP A 335 11.42 -6.93 -11.27
C ASP A 335 12.86 -6.87 -10.77
N PHE A 336 13.84 -6.87 -11.68
CA PHE A 336 15.23 -6.56 -11.35
C PHE A 336 15.38 -5.11 -10.84
N ALA A 337 14.69 -4.15 -11.47
CA ALA A 337 14.66 -2.78 -10.99
C ALA A 337 14.03 -2.66 -9.59
N LEU A 338 12.93 -3.39 -9.34
CA LEU A 338 12.29 -3.48 -8.03
C LEU A 338 13.27 -4.04 -7.00
N ASP A 339 13.96 -5.14 -7.28
CA ASP A 339 14.90 -5.76 -6.36
C ASP A 339 16.09 -4.83 -6.03
N ILE A 340 16.62 -4.11 -7.02
CA ILE A 340 17.63 -3.07 -6.80
C ILE A 340 17.08 -1.99 -5.86
N ILE A 341 15.87 -1.49 -6.10
CA ILE A 341 15.28 -0.43 -5.28
C ILE A 341 15.05 -0.91 -3.85
N LEU A 342 14.57 -2.15 -3.68
CA LEU A 342 14.39 -2.76 -2.37
C LEU A 342 15.73 -2.91 -1.64
N GLN A 343 16.77 -3.38 -2.33
CA GLN A 343 18.10 -3.53 -1.76
C GLN A 343 18.74 -2.19 -1.38
N LEU A 344 18.62 -1.17 -2.24
CA LEU A 344 19.16 0.18 -2.01
C LEU A 344 18.46 0.91 -0.85
N LYS A 345 17.19 0.58 -0.58
CA LYS A 345 16.37 1.24 0.44
C LYS A 345 16.11 0.37 1.68
N ASN A 346 16.82 -0.74 1.79
CA ASN A 346 16.66 -1.75 2.84
C ASN A 346 15.19 -2.13 3.08
N LEU A 347 14.47 -2.30 1.98
CA LEU A 347 13.10 -2.76 1.96
C LEU A 347 13.10 -4.24 1.60
N GLN A 348 12.04 -4.92 2.01
CA GLN A 348 11.70 -6.24 1.55
C GLN A 348 10.36 -6.20 0.86
N LYS A 349 10.14 -7.22 0.04
CA LYS A 349 8.83 -7.53 -0.50
C LYS A 349 8.33 -8.82 0.15
N VAL A 350 7.05 -8.83 0.49
CA VAL A 350 6.30 -10.03 0.81
C VAL A 350 5.26 -10.20 -0.28
N GLU A 351 5.44 -11.20 -1.14
CA GLU A 351 4.50 -11.47 -2.22
C GLU A 351 3.45 -12.51 -1.79
N ARG A 352 2.19 -12.26 -2.13
CA ARG A 352 1.09 -13.23 -2.00
C ARG A 352 0.14 -13.04 -3.18
N PHE A 353 -0.02 -14.08 -4.01
CA PHE A 353 -0.85 -14.07 -5.22
C PHE A 353 -0.49 -12.96 -6.22
N ASN A 354 -1.41 -12.02 -6.46
CA ASN A 354 -1.19 -10.86 -7.33
C ASN A 354 -0.71 -9.63 -6.54
N THR A 355 -0.46 -9.74 -5.24
CA THR A 355 -0.14 -8.59 -4.38
C THR A 355 1.29 -8.69 -3.84
N ILE A 356 2.06 -7.61 -3.98
CA ILE A 356 3.40 -7.43 -3.45
C ILE A 356 3.30 -6.39 -2.35
N VAL A 357 3.53 -6.76 -1.10
CA VAL A 357 3.64 -5.77 -0.02
C VAL A 357 5.09 -5.39 0.13
N ILE A 358 5.38 -4.11 0.03
CA ILE A 358 6.71 -3.54 0.22
C ILE A 358 6.74 -2.90 1.59
N LEU A 359 7.72 -3.30 2.39
CA LEU A 359 7.88 -2.86 3.75
C LEU A 359 9.37 -2.82 4.10
N PRO A 360 9.79 -2.14 5.17
CA PRO A 360 11.18 -2.21 5.62
C PRO A 360 11.59 -3.66 5.90
N LYS A 361 12.83 -4.02 5.58
CA LYS A 361 13.35 -5.40 5.65
C LYS A 361 13.30 -6.01 7.06
N GLU A 362 13.15 -5.16 8.07
CA GLU A 362 13.12 -5.56 9.48
C GLU A 362 11.70 -5.62 10.05
N LYS A 363 10.71 -5.12 9.31
CA LYS A 363 9.31 -5.13 9.74
C LYS A 363 8.70 -6.51 9.48
N ALA A 364 8.21 -7.17 10.52
CA ALA A 364 7.45 -8.40 10.34
C ALA A 364 6.07 -8.04 9.76
N PHE A 365 5.73 -8.59 8.60
CA PHE A 365 4.44 -8.39 7.98
C PHE A 365 3.58 -9.63 8.13
N SER A 366 2.36 -9.43 8.62
CA SER A 366 1.31 -10.44 8.65
C SER A 366 0.11 -9.89 7.89
N TRP A 367 -0.42 -10.69 6.97
CA TRP A 367 -1.58 -10.29 6.20
C TRP A 367 -2.79 -10.08 7.15
N PRO A 368 -3.44 -8.90 7.16
CA PRO A 368 -4.63 -8.69 7.98
C PRO A 368 -5.77 -9.60 7.51
N GLU A 369 -6.43 -10.28 8.45
CA GLU A 369 -7.52 -11.26 8.17
C GLU A 369 -8.69 -10.67 7.35
N ARG A 370 -8.87 -9.34 7.34
CA ARG A 370 -9.95 -8.65 6.60
C ARG A 370 -9.61 -8.23 5.16
N ALA A 371 -8.35 -8.38 4.71
CA ALA A 371 -8.02 -8.15 3.30
C ALA A 371 -8.41 -9.34 2.39
N GLU A 372 -8.99 -10.39 2.98
CA GLU A 372 -9.44 -11.58 2.27
C GLU A 372 -10.76 -11.36 1.52
N ASP A 373 -11.50 -10.27 1.78
CA ASP A 373 -12.85 -10.09 1.22
C ASP A 373 -12.93 -9.63 -0.24
N ASN A 374 -11.86 -9.09 -0.84
CA ASN A 374 -11.97 -8.53 -2.20
C ASN A 374 -11.25 -9.31 -3.31
N LEU A 375 -10.46 -10.34 -3.02
CA LEU A 375 -9.87 -11.22 -4.07
C LEU A 375 -9.51 -12.64 -3.60
N SER A 376 -9.94 -13.08 -2.41
CA SER A 376 -9.90 -14.50 -2.04
C SER A 376 -11.30 -14.96 -1.72
N PHE A 377 -11.90 -15.63 -2.71
CA PHE A 377 -12.77 -16.78 -2.54
C PHE A 377 -13.31 -17.02 -1.11
N GLU A 378 -14.59 -16.68 -0.93
CA GLU A 378 -15.47 -17.04 0.18
C GLU A 378 -14.99 -18.31 0.89
N ALA A 379 -14.38 -18.16 2.07
CA ALA A 379 -14.11 -19.25 2.98
C ALA A 379 -14.87 -18.94 4.27
N ASP A 380 -16.13 -19.39 4.31
CA ASP A 380 -17.00 -19.50 5.48
C ASP A 380 -16.34 -19.12 6.81
N GLU A 381 -16.78 -17.99 7.32
CA GLU A 381 -16.49 -17.48 8.64
C GLU A 381 -16.98 -18.46 9.71
N LYS A 382 -16.04 -19.29 10.21
CA LYS A 382 -16.01 -19.94 11.53
C LYS A 382 -14.77 -20.82 11.60
N LEU A 383 -13.64 -20.22 11.94
CA LEU A 383 -12.50 -20.82 12.66
C LEU A 383 -11.59 -19.64 13.07
N THR A 384 -12.05 -18.91 14.08
CA THR A 384 -11.30 -17.85 14.76
C THR A 384 -9.99 -18.37 15.36
N ALA A 385 -8.98 -17.50 15.47
CA ALA A 385 -7.79 -17.73 16.30
C ALA A 385 -8.14 -17.67 17.80
N GLN A 386 -8.87 -18.67 18.30
CA GLN A 386 -8.95 -19.01 19.73
C GLN A 386 -8.41 -20.43 19.93
N GLU A 387 -7.13 -20.65 19.63
CA GLU A 387 -6.43 -21.86 20.10
C GLU A 387 -5.05 -21.56 20.70
N ALA A 388 -4.70 -20.29 20.92
CA ALA A 388 -3.52 -19.93 21.72
C ALA A 388 -3.84 -19.71 23.22
N ILE A 389 -5.11 -19.59 23.63
CA ILE A 389 -5.52 -19.54 25.05
C ILE A 389 -6.87 -20.26 25.23
N VAL A 390 -6.88 -21.59 25.13
CA VAL A 390 -7.85 -22.47 25.84
C VAL A 390 -7.12 -23.76 26.23
N ILE A 391 -6.35 -23.69 27.32
CA ILE A 391 -6.10 -24.87 28.13
C ILE A 391 -7.41 -25.11 28.89
N GLN A 392 -8.40 -25.78 28.28
CA GLN A 392 -9.55 -26.43 28.95
C GLN A 392 -10.60 -27.16 28.04
N GLN A 393 -10.32 -27.50 26.78
CA GLN A 393 -11.20 -28.37 25.96
C GLN A 393 -10.44 -29.46 25.17
N ARG A 394 -9.42 -30.08 25.78
CA ARG A 394 -8.46 -30.93 25.06
C ARG A 394 -8.81 -32.41 24.91
N GLU A 395 -9.97 -32.88 25.34
CA GLU A 395 -10.13 -34.35 25.46
C GLU A 395 -10.56 -35.11 24.20
N ASN A 396 -10.82 -34.46 23.04
CA ASN A 396 -11.35 -35.24 21.90
C ASN A 396 -11.00 -34.78 20.47
N ILE A 397 -9.83 -34.14 20.24
CA ILE A 397 -9.34 -33.91 18.87
C ILE A 397 -8.52 -35.14 18.43
N PRO A 398 -8.88 -35.83 17.32
CA PRO A 398 -8.12 -37.00 16.87
C PRO A 398 -6.67 -36.65 16.55
N LYS A 399 -5.72 -37.52 16.94
CA LYS A 399 -4.28 -37.33 16.70
C LYS A 399 -3.93 -36.97 15.25
N ARG A 400 -4.60 -37.60 14.27
CA ARG A 400 -4.43 -37.30 12.83
C ARG A 400 -4.70 -35.83 12.47
N ILE A 401 -5.63 -35.16 13.16
CA ILE A 401 -5.97 -33.75 12.91
C ILE A 401 -4.91 -32.83 13.50
N ILE A 402 -4.32 -33.19 14.64
CA ILE A 402 -3.19 -32.45 15.22
C ILE A 402 -1.97 -32.52 14.29
N GLU A 403 -1.67 -33.70 13.76
CA GLU A 403 -0.62 -33.89 12.75
C GLU A 403 -0.90 -33.07 11.48
N ALA A 404 -2.14 -33.08 10.98
CA ALA A 404 -2.55 -32.27 9.83
C ALA A 404 -2.32 -30.77 10.08
N ARG A 405 -2.65 -30.26 11.27
CA ARG A 405 -2.45 -28.85 11.65
C ARG A 405 -0.98 -28.44 11.66
N GLN A 406 -0.09 -29.32 12.13
CA GLN A 406 1.36 -29.07 12.09
C GLN A 406 1.88 -29.00 10.65
N LEU A 407 1.43 -29.90 9.79
CA LEU A 407 1.77 -29.90 8.36
C LEU A 407 1.26 -28.64 7.66
N ILE A 408 0.04 -28.19 7.96
CA ILE A 408 -0.52 -26.91 7.46
C ILE A 408 0.35 -25.73 7.88
N ALA A 409 0.81 -25.68 9.14
CA ALA A 409 1.68 -24.61 9.61
C ALA A 409 3.03 -24.56 8.87
N ARG A 410 3.64 -25.73 8.65
CA ARG A 410 4.87 -25.86 7.84
C ARG A 410 4.63 -25.43 6.39
N ALA A 411 3.51 -25.85 5.81
CA ALA A 411 3.12 -25.49 4.44
C ALA A 411 2.96 -23.98 4.27
N ARG A 412 2.32 -23.31 5.24
CA ARG A 412 2.19 -21.83 5.26
C ARG A 412 3.55 -21.15 5.31
N GLN A 413 4.48 -21.66 6.13
CA GLN A 413 5.84 -21.12 6.18
C GLN A 413 6.58 -21.29 4.85
N ALA A 414 6.42 -22.44 4.17
CA ALA A 414 6.99 -22.66 2.84
C ALA A 414 6.37 -21.70 1.80
N GLU A 415 5.05 -21.47 1.87
CA GLU A 415 4.34 -20.53 1.00
C GLU A 415 4.83 -19.08 1.20
N THR A 416 5.10 -18.63 2.44
CA THR A 416 5.67 -17.30 2.70
C THR A 416 7.10 -17.13 2.17
N LYS A 417 7.80 -18.24 1.94
CA LYS A 417 9.12 -18.27 1.31
C LYS A 417 9.03 -18.51 -0.20
N GLU A 418 7.83 -18.45 -0.76
CA GLU A 418 7.52 -18.71 -2.18
C GLU A 418 7.95 -20.11 -2.66
N ASN A 419 8.16 -21.05 -1.72
CA ASN A 419 8.48 -22.44 -2.03
C ASN A 419 7.18 -23.24 -2.17
N TYR A 420 6.50 -23.03 -3.29
CA TYR A 420 5.16 -23.55 -3.54
C TYR A 420 5.14 -25.07 -3.71
N GLU A 421 6.20 -25.69 -4.21
CA GLU A 421 6.34 -27.14 -4.31
C GLU A 421 6.35 -27.78 -2.92
N THR A 422 7.15 -27.25 -1.99
CA THR A 422 7.22 -27.74 -0.61
C THR A 422 5.91 -27.45 0.14
N ALA A 423 5.33 -26.27 -0.09
CA ALA A 423 4.05 -25.92 0.51
C ALA A 423 2.94 -26.89 0.09
N VAL A 424 2.82 -27.15 -1.21
CA VAL A 424 1.82 -28.08 -1.75
C VAL A 424 2.05 -29.50 -1.25
N GLN A 425 3.30 -29.99 -1.18
CA GLN A 425 3.60 -31.30 -0.61
C GLN A 425 3.11 -31.42 0.85
N ALA A 426 3.39 -30.42 1.69
CA ALA A 426 2.97 -30.42 3.07
C ALA A 426 1.43 -30.26 3.21
N TYR A 427 0.79 -29.46 2.38
CA TYR A 427 -0.68 -29.34 2.36
C TYR A 427 -1.36 -30.64 1.89
N THR A 428 -0.83 -31.33 0.87
CA THR A 428 -1.41 -32.60 0.40
C THR A 428 -1.24 -33.71 1.42
N GLU A 429 -0.10 -33.76 2.12
CA GLU A 429 0.10 -34.68 3.26
C GLU A 429 -0.91 -34.37 4.38
N ALA A 430 -1.10 -33.09 4.72
CA ALA A 430 -2.09 -32.66 5.69
C ALA A 430 -3.52 -33.06 5.28
N LEU A 431 -3.86 -32.95 3.99
CA LEU A 431 -5.15 -33.37 3.46
C LEU A 431 -5.31 -34.90 3.52
N GLY A 432 -4.23 -35.67 3.37
CA GLY A 432 -4.25 -37.11 3.61
C GLY A 432 -4.63 -37.48 5.05
N LYS A 433 -4.20 -36.66 6.02
CA LYS A 433 -4.53 -36.82 7.45
C LYS A 433 -5.92 -36.28 7.82
N TRP A 434 -6.42 -35.32 7.05
CA TRP A 434 -7.75 -34.70 7.22
C TRP A 434 -8.51 -34.62 5.87
N PRO A 435 -9.00 -35.76 5.34
CA PRO A 435 -9.55 -35.83 3.99
C PRO A 435 -10.84 -35.05 3.78
N GLU A 436 -11.64 -34.88 4.84
CA GLU A 436 -12.91 -34.11 4.82
C GLU A 436 -12.70 -32.59 4.79
N ASN A 437 -11.45 -32.10 4.83
CA ASN A 437 -11.19 -30.66 4.85
C ASN A 437 -11.28 -30.08 3.42
N GLY A 438 -12.50 -29.76 2.99
CA GLY A 438 -12.76 -29.15 1.69
C GLY A 438 -12.03 -27.82 1.46
N ARG A 439 -11.85 -27.01 2.50
CA ARG A 439 -11.10 -25.74 2.42
C ARG A 439 -9.62 -25.95 2.13
N LEU A 440 -9.00 -26.95 2.75
CA LEU A 440 -7.61 -27.34 2.48
C LEU A 440 -7.47 -27.90 1.06
N ALA A 441 -8.42 -28.72 0.60
CA ALA A 441 -8.45 -29.20 -0.77
C ALA A 441 -8.55 -28.04 -1.78
N ASN A 442 -9.42 -27.05 -1.53
CA ASN A 442 -9.52 -25.86 -2.37
C ASN A 442 -8.25 -25.02 -2.36
N LYS A 443 -7.59 -24.84 -1.20
CA LYS A 443 -6.29 -24.15 -1.09
C LYS A 443 -5.22 -24.81 -1.97
N ILE A 444 -5.15 -26.14 -1.95
CA ILE A 444 -4.24 -26.92 -2.81
C ILE A 444 -4.61 -26.71 -4.29
N ALA A 445 -5.90 -26.73 -4.62
CA ALA A 445 -6.37 -26.46 -5.98
C ALA A 445 -5.93 -25.09 -6.49
N SER A 446 -6.09 -24.04 -5.67
CA SER A 446 -5.67 -22.68 -6.03
C SER A 446 -4.16 -22.56 -6.21
N LEU A 447 -3.34 -23.24 -5.39
CA LEU A 447 -1.88 -23.26 -5.55
C LEU A 447 -1.47 -23.95 -6.86
N PHE A 448 -2.10 -25.08 -7.18
CA PHE A 448 -1.86 -25.74 -8.46
C PHE A 448 -2.30 -24.89 -9.65
N LEU A 449 -3.40 -24.15 -9.53
CA LEU A 449 -3.92 -23.32 -10.62
C LEU A 449 -3.04 -22.08 -10.85
N VAL A 450 -2.78 -21.32 -9.79
CA VAL A 450 -2.21 -19.97 -9.87
C VAL A 450 -0.69 -19.96 -9.84
N GLN A 451 -0.06 -20.79 -8.99
CA GLN A 451 1.39 -20.72 -8.76
C GLN A 451 2.15 -21.78 -9.57
N LEU A 452 1.63 -23.01 -9.59
CA LEU A 452 2.30 -24.13 -10.26
C LEU A 452 1.81 -24.35 -11.69
N HIS A 453 0.70 -23.71 -12.08
CA HIS A 453 0.08 -23.83 -13.41
C HIS A 453 -0.22 -25.28 -13.85
N GLN A 454 -0.55 -26.16 -12.90
CA GLN A 454 -0.89 -27.56 -13.11
C GLN A 454 -2.42 -27.76 -13.10
N ASN A 455 -3.06 -27.41 -14.21
CA ASN A 455 -4.53 -27.40 -14.34
C ASN A 455 -5.19 -28.75 -13.98
N ALA A 456 -4.62 -29.88 -14.41
CA ALA A 456 -5.18 -31.19 -14.09
C ALA A 456 -5.24 -31.48 -12.58
N LYS A 457 -4.19 -31.08 -11.84
CA LYS A 457 -4.17 -31.22 -10.38
C LYS A 457 -5.09 -30.20 -9.71
N ALA A 458 -5.13 -28.96 -10.22
CA ALA A 458 -6.07 -27.96 -9.75
C ALA A 458 -7.52 -28.45 -9.83
N ALA A 459 -7.94 -28.96 -11.01
CA ALA A 459 -9.27 -29.52 -11.21
C ALA A 459 -9.54 -30.72 -10.28
N TYR A 460 -8.55 -31.61 -10.10
CA TYR A 460 -8.68 -32.75 -9.18
C TYR A 460 -8.96 -32.32 -7.73
N TYR A 461 -8.15 -31.40 -7.18
CA TYR A 461 -8.31 -30.95 -5.79
C TYR A 461 -9.55 -30.06 -5.61
N ALA A 462 -9.94 -29.29 -6.63
CA ALA A 462 -11.18 -28.52 -6.62
C ALA A 462 -12.42 -29.44 -6.60
N LYS A 463 -12.43 -30.50 -7.44
CA LYS A 463 -13.48 -31.55 -7.39
C LYS A 463 -13.51 -32.26 -6.04
N LYS A 464 -12.35 -32.48 -5.40
CA LYS A 464 -12.28 -33.03 -4.04
C LYS A 464 -12.86 -32.09 -2.99
N ALA A 465 -12.64 -30.78 -3.11
CA ALA A 465 -13.29 -29.79 -2.24
C ALA A 465 -14.82 -29.80 -2.40
N LEU A 466 -15.30 -29.91 -3.65
CA LEU A 466 -16.73 -30.00 -3.96
C LEU A 466 -17.38 -31.31 -3.51
N ALA A 467 -16.62 -32.40 -3.43
CA ALA A 467 -17.10 -33.65 -2.86
C ALA A 467 -17.37 -33.53 -1.34
N ALA A 468 -16.58 -32.70 -0.64
CA ALA A 468 -16.77 -32.41 0.78
C ALA A 468 -17.89 -31.38 1.01
N ASP A 469 -18.00 -30.38 0.13
CA ASP A 469 -19.08 -29.39 0.12
C ASP A 469 -19.50 -29.03 -1.31
N PRO A 470 -20.62 -29.59 -1.81
CA PRO A 470 -21.14 -29.28 -3.15
C PRO A 470 -21.56 -27.83 -3.35
N THR A 471 -21.73 -27.03 -2.29
CA THR A 471 -22.12 -25.62 -2.39
C THR A 471 -20.92 -24.67 -2.45
N TYR A 472 -19.69 -25.20 -2.40
CA TYR A 472 -18.47 -24.41 -2.33
C TYR A 472 -18.14 -23.71 -3.66
N THR A 473 -18.72 -22.52 -3.86
CA THR A 473 -18.63 -21.67 -5.06
C THR A 473 -17.19 -21.39 -5.51
N ALA A 474 -16.27 -21.19 -4.56
CA ALA A 474 -14.86 -20.97 -4.84
C ALA A 474 -14.15 -22.19 -5.45
N ALA A 475 -14.46 -23.39 -4.95
CA ALA A 475 -13.94 -24.62 -5.50
C ALA A 475 -14.53 -24.88 -6.89
N ALA A 476 -15.81 -24.56 -7.10
CA ALA A 476 -16.43 -24.59 -8.42
C ALA A 476 -15.71 -23.66 -9.40
N LEU A 477 -15.38 -22.42 -9.01
CA LEU A 477 -14.64 -21.52 -9.90
C LEU A 477 -13.24 -22.06 -10.24
N ASN A 478 -12.50 -22.56 -9.25
CA ASN A 478 -11.17 -23.15 -9.50
C ASN A 478 -11.24 -24.37 -10.42
N ALA A 479 -12.27 -25.23 -10.27
CA ALA A 479 -12.51 -26.33 -11.19
C ALA A 479 -12.84 -25.83 -12.61
N ALA A 480 -13.72 -24.83 -12.72
CA ALA A 480 -14.14 -24.25 -14.00
C ALA A 480 -12.96 -23.69 -14.79
N ILE A 481 -12.13 -22.85 -14.16
CA ILE A 481 -10.94 -22.25 -14.79
C ILE A 481 -9.93 -23.33 -15.18
N ALA A 482 -9.65 -24.28 -14.28
CA ALA A 482 -8.72 -25.37 -14.57
C ALA A 482 -9.17 -26.21 -15.78
N LEU A 483 -10.47 -26.52 -15.87
CA LEU A 483 -11.04 -27.29 -16.98
C LEU A 483 -11.09 -26.47 -18.28
N ALA A 484 -11.40 -25.18 -18.20
CA ALA A 484 -11.35 -24.27 -19.34
C ALA A 484 -9.94 -24.16 -19.93
N ASN A 485 -8.92 -24.02 -19.07
CA ASN A 485 -7.51 -24.03 -19.48
C ASN A 485 -7.09 -25.35 -20.15
N MET A 486 -7.78 -26.46 -19.84
CA MET A 486 -7.60 -27.76 -20.47
C MET A 486 -8.51 -27.99 -21.69
N GLN A 487 -9.23 -26.96 -22.15
CA GLN A 487 -10.20 -27.01 -23.25
C GLN A 487 -11.37 -27.98 -23.02
N MET A 488 -11.64 -28.35 -21.77
CA MET A 488 -12.76 -29.19 -21.37
C MET A 488 -14.04 -28.34 -21.18
N ASN A 489 -14.45 -27.67 -22.26
CA ASN A 489 -15.43 -26.57 -22.21
C ASN A 489 -16.81 -26.98 -21.67
N HIS A 490 -17.28 -28.20 -21.99
CA HIS A 490 -18.57 -28.67 -21.51
C HIS A 490 -18.58 -28.85 -19.97
N GLU A 491 -17.55 -29.48 -19.40
CA GLU A 491 -17.42 -29.59 -17.95
C GLU A 491 -17.16 -28.23 -17.30
N ALA A 492 -16.29 -27.41 -17.90
CA ALA A 492 -15.99 -26.07 -17.38
C ALA A 492 -17.24 -25.21 -17.21
N GLN A 493 -18.16 -25.26 -18.18
CA GLN A 493 -19.42 -24.53 -18.13
C GLN A 493 -20.28 -24.94 -16.92
N GLN A 494 -20.36 -26.24 -16.61
CA GLN A 494 -21.14 -26.73 -15.46
C GLN A 494 -20.62 -26.15 -14.14
N TYR A 495 -19.29 -26.10 -13.97
CA TYR A 495 -18.68 -25.53 -12.77
C TYR A 495 -18.76 -24.00 -12.73
N PHE A 496 -18.72 -23.32 -13.88
CA PHE A 496 -18.99 -21.89 -13.95
C PHE A 496 -20.43 -21.56 -13.53
N ASP A 497 -21.43 -22.28 -14.04
CA ASP A 497 -22.83 -22.12 -13.63
C ASP A 497 -22.99 -22.32 -12.10
N GLN A 498 -22.32 -23.33 -11.55
CA GLN A 498 -22.32 -23.58 -10.11
C GLN A 498 -21.64 -22.45 -9.32
N SER A 499 -20.51 -21.92 -9.79
CA SER A 499 -19.78 -20.82 -9.14
C SER A 499 -20.60 -19.53 -9.02
N VAL A 500 -21.59 -19.32 -9.91
CA VAL A 500 -22.44 -18.12 -9.96
C VAL A 500 -23.88 -18.36 -9.48
N SER A 501 -24.15 -19.54 -8.92
CA SER A 501 -25.49 -19.99 -8.51
C SER A 501 -26.05 -19.30 -7.26
N VAL A 502 -25.18 -18.65 -6.48
CA VAL A 502 -25.57 -17.93 -5.26
C VAL A 502 -26.13 -16.53 -5.56
N ALA A 503 -26.84 -15.94 -4.59
CA ALA A 503 -27.47 -14.63 -4.74
C ALA A 503 -26.46 -13.51 -5.08
N ARG A 504 -25.28 -13.57 -4.44
CA ARG A 504 -24.18 -12.61 -4.65
C ARG A 504 -22.87 -13.36 -4.96
N PRO A 505 -22.67 -13.84 -6.20
CA PRO A 505 -21.43 -14.52 -6.59
C PRO A 505 -20.24 -13.57 -6.58
N SER A 506 -19.03 -14.09 -6.33
CA SER A 506 -17.81 -13.28 -6.33
C SER A 506 -17.59 -12.55 -7.66
N ALA A 507 -16.95 -11.38 -7.57
CA ALA A 507 -16.59 -10.58 -8.74
C ALA A 507 -15.74 -11.39 -9.74
N GLU A 508 -14.76 -12.15 -9.22
CA GLU A 508 -13.91 -13.05 -10.00
C GLU A 508 -14.73 -14.11 -10.76
N ALA A 509 -15.72 -14.75 -10.11
CA ALA A 509 -16.55 -15.76 -10.76
C ALA A 509 -17.32 -15.20 -11.96
N LEU A 510 -17.90 -14.01 -11.80
CA LEU A 510 -18.65 -13.35 -12.87
C LEU A 510 -17.73 -12.91 -14.02
N LEU A 511 -16.54 -12.38 -13.72
CA LEU A 511 -15.56 -11.96 -14.73
C LEU A 511 -14.97 -13.15 -15.47
N SER A 512 -14.51 -14.18 -14.76
CA SER A 512 -13.96 -15.39 -15.38
C SER A 512 -15.01 -16.10 -16.23
N TYR A 513 -16.27 -16.16 -15.77
CA TYR A 513 -17.33 -16.76 -16.57
C TYR A 513 -17.70 -15.90 -17.79
N ALA A 514 -17.67 -14.57 -17.66
CA ALA A 514 -17.87 -13.69 -18.82
C ALA A 514 -16.78 -13.90 -19.89
N VAL A 515 -15.51 -14.01 -19.47
CA VAL A 515 -14.37 -14.31 -20.36
C VAL A 515 -14.54 -15.66 -21.03
N PHE A 516 -14.86 -16.71 -20.26
CA PHE A 516 -15.13 -18.04 -20.82
C PHE A 516 -16.30 -18.00 -21.83
N SER A 517 -17.39 -17.31 -21.50
CA SER A 517 -18.54 -17.16 -22.40
C SER A 517 -18.16 -16.41 -23.68
N GLU A 518 -17.32 -15.39 -23.59
CA GLU A 518 -16.80 -14.65 -24.74
C GLU A 518 -15.93 -15.54 -25.65
N GLU A 519 -15.04 -16.36 -25.08
CA GLU A 519 -14.21 -17.31 -25.83
C GLU A 519 -15.06 -18.33 -26.60
N GLN A 520 -16.17 -18.76 -25.98
CA GLN A 520 -17.16 -19.63 -26.58
C GLN A 520 -18.13 -18.92 -27.54
N GLN A 521 -17.86 -17.65 -27.88
CA GLN A 521 -18.68 -16.80 -28.76
C GLN A 521 -20.12 -16.57 -28.26
N LYS A 522 -20.39 -16.78 -26.97
CA LYS A 522 -21.69 -16.55 -26.31
C LYS A 522 -21.75 -15.11 -25.78
N TYR A 523 -21.70 -14.15 -26.68
CA TYR A 523 -21.54 -12.72 -26.35
C TYR A 523 -22.66 -12.15 -25.47
N GLU A 524 -23.91 -12.50 -25.74
CA GLU A 524 -25.06 -12.03 -24.96
C GLU A 524 -25.02 -12.54 -23.51
N ALA A 525 -24.61 -13.80 -23.32
CA ALA A 525 -24.42 -14.38 -22.00
C ALA A 525 -23.26 -13.68 -21.26
N ALA A 526 -22.14 -13.41 -21.95
CA ALA A 526 -21.01 -12.68 -21.39
C ALA A 526 -21.41 -11.25 -20.94
N LEU A 527 -22.16 -10.50 -21.77
CA LEU A 527 -22.67 -9.18 -21.41
C LEU A 527 -23.64 -9.23 -20.22
N LYS A 528 -24.48 -10.27 -20.12
CA LYS A 528 -25.38 -10.46 -18.97
C LYS A 528 -24.59 -10.70 -17.68
N LEU A 529 -23.49 -11.46 -17.74
CA LEU A 529 -22.60 -11.72 -16.62
C LEU A 529 -21.88 -10.44 -16.18
N LEU A 530 -21.33 -9.66 -17.13
CA LEU A 530 -20.72 -8.35 -16.86
C LEU A 530 -21.71 -7.36 -16.25
N GLY A 531 -22.93 -7.27 -16.79
CA GLY A 531 -23.98 -6.43 -16.21
C GLY A 531 -24.41 -6.88 -14.81
N LYS A 532 -24.37 -8.19 -14.50
CA LYS A 532 -24.58 -8.68 -13.13
C LYS A 532 -23.41 -8.28 -12.21
N HIS A 533 -22.18 -8.37 -12.70
CA HIS A 533 -20.99 -7.92 -11.99
C HIS A 533 -21.08 -6.43 -11.64
N ASP A 534 -21.31 -5.56 -12.62
CA ASP A 534 -21.27 -4.11 -12.43
C ASP A 534 -22.38 -3.61 -11.51
N ARG A 535 -23.56 -4.27 -11.51
CA ARG A 535 -24.63 -3.97 -10.53
C ARG A 535 -24.25 -4.31 -9.08
N LEU A 536 -23.43 -5.33 -8.86
CA LEU A 536 -23.07 -5.81 -7.52
C LEU A 536 -21.80 -5.17 -6.97
N TYR A 537 -20.87 -4.78 -7.85
CA TYR A 537 -19.51 -4.37 -7.51
C TYR A 537 -19.08 -3.03 -8.12
N GLY A 538 -19.91 -2.43 -8.97
CA GLY A 538 -19.56 -1.24 -9.76
C GLY A 538 -18.81 -1.61 -11.04
N GLU A 539 -18.78 -0.68 -12.00
CA GLU A 539 -17.93 -0.81 -13.18
C GLU A 539 -16.46 -0.82 -12.76
N THR A 540 -15.66 -1.68 -13.41
CA THR A 540 -14.22 -1.76 -13.25
C THR A 540 -13.56 -1.61 -14.61
N LEU A 541 -12.30 -1.22 -14.65
CA LEU A 541 -11.56 -1.15 -15.92
C LEU A 541 -11.66 -2.47 -16.71
N ASN A 542 -11.55 -3.62 -16.03
CA ASN A 542 -11.65 -4.94 -16.65
C ASN A 542 -13.04 -5.24 -17.22
N SER A 543 -14.12 -4.95 -16.47
CA SER A 543 -15.49 -5.16 -16.94
C SER A 543 -15.83 -4.23 -18.11
N MET A 544 -15.42 -2.96 -18.04
CA MET A 544 -15.62 -1.99 -19.13
C MET A 544 -14.90 -2.41 -20.42
N ILE A 545 -13.65 -2.88 -20.31
CA ILE A 545 -12.88 -3.35 -21.49
C ILE A 545 -13.52 -4.60 -22.07
N ALA A 546 -13.91 -5.56 -21.22
CA ALA A 546 -14.56 -6.78 -21.67
C ALA A 546 -15.87 -6.46 -22.41
N GLU A 547 -16.69 -5.58 -21.87
CA GLU A 547 -17.93 -5.13 -22.51
C GLU A 547 -17.67 -4.46 -23.86
N ALA A 548 -16.73 -3.51 -23.92
CA ALA A 548 -16.38 -2.82 -25.17
C ALA A 548 -15.87 -3.80 -26.23
N ARG A 549 -15.01 -4.76 -25.84
CA ARG A 549 -14.48 -5.79 -26.73
C ARG A 549 -15.56 -6.75 -27.23
N ILE A 550 -16.51 -7.12 -26.39
CA ILE A 550 -17.62 -8.00 -26.77
C ILE A 550 -18.56 -7.29 -27.76
N LEU A 551 -18.94 -6.04 -27.48
CA LEU A 551 -19.78 -5.23 -28.39
C LEU A 551 -19.14 -5.09 -29.78
N ASP A 552 -17.83 -4.89 -29.80
CA ASP A 552 -17.02 -4.79 -31.01
C ASP A 552 -16.99 -6.11 -31.79
N LYS A 553 -16.85 -7.26 -31.11
CA LYS A 553 -16.97 -8.60 -31.71
C LYS A 553 -18.38 -8.90 -32.23
N MET A 554 -19.41 -8.34 -31.60
CA MET A 554 -20.80 -8.43 -32.07
C MET A 554 -21.10 -7.51 -33.27
N GLY A 555 -20.13 -6.70 -33.72
CA GLY A 555 -20.32 -5.73 -34.80
C GLY A 555 -21.07 -4.47 -34.38
N GLN A 556 -21.36 -4.28 -33.09
CA GLN A 556 -22.02 -3.09 -32.53
C GLN A 556 -21.01 -1.96 -32.35
N ARG A 557 -20.48 -1.47 -33.48
CA ARG A 557 -19.35 -0.53 -33.51
C ARG A 557 -19.63 0.76 -32.72
N GLU A 558 -20.79 1.38 -32.90
CA GLU A 558 -21.12 2.63 -32.21
C GLU A 558 -21.16 2.45 -30.68
N ALA A 559 -21.79 1.35 -30.21
CA ALA A 559 -21.87 1.03 -28.79
C ALA A 559 -20.48 0.70 -28.20
N ALA A 560 -19.66 -0.05 -28.94
CA ALA A 560 -18.28 -0.36 -28.58
C ALA A 560 -17.44 0.92 -28.48
N THR A 561 -17.50 1.80 -29.49
CA THR A 561 -16.80 3.10 -29.50
C THR A 561 -17.21 3.95 -28.31
N LYS A 562 -18.50 4.01 -27.98
CA LYS A 562 -19.00 4.74 -26.81
C LYS A 562 -18.38 4.19 -25.51
N LYS A 563 -18.32 2.87 -25.35
CA LYS A 563 -17.69 2.24 -24.17
C LYS A 563 -16.17 2.45 -24.14
N TYR A 564 -15.50 2.35 -25.29
CA TYR A 564 -14.08 2.68 -25.42
C TYR A 564 -13.77 4.14 -25.04
N ARG A 565 -14.60 5.10 -25.48
CA ARG A 565 -14.49 6.50 -25.05
C ARG A 565 -14.75 6.64 -23.54
N ALA A 566 -15.76 5.95 -23.00
CA ALA A 566 -16.03 5.96 -21.57
C ALA A 566 -14.81 5.47 -20.76
N ILE A 567 -14.08 4.46 -21.23
CA ILE A 567 -12.83 4.01 -20.58
C ILE A 567 -11.79 5.15 -20.56
N LEU A 568 -11.60 5.88 -21.66
CA LEU A 568 -10.66 7.00 -21.71
C LEU A 568 -11.06 8.18 -20.80
N LEU A 569 -12.36 8.38 -20.58
CA LEU A 569 -12.93 9.47 -19.78
C LEU A 569 -13.21 9.07 -18.32
N SER A 570 -13.08 7.80 -17.98
CA SER A 570 -13.44 7.24 -16.66
C SER A 570 -12.54 7.68 -15.50
N GLY A 571 -11.38 8.28 -15.78
CA GLY A 571 -10.35 8.53 -14.79
C GLY A 571 -9.54 7.30 -14.36
N TYR A 572 -9.85 6.10 -14.88
CA TYR A 572 -9.01 4.92 -14.68
C TYR A 572 -7.65 5.10 -15.34
N ARG A 573 -6.60 4.60 -14.69
CA ARG A 573 -5.26 4.58 -15.28
C ARG A 573 -5.19 3.49 -16.34
N VAL A 574 -5.32 3.88 -17.60
CA VAL A 574 -5.29 2.96 -18.75
C VAL A 574 -3.83 2.72 -19.17
N PRO A 575 -3.34 1.46 -19.17
CA PRO A 575 -2.03 1.10 -19.69
C PRO A 575 -1.78 1.66 -21.10
N PRO A 576 -0.55 2.10 -21.45
CA PRO A 576 -0.28 2.73 -22.75
C PRO A 576 -0.71 1.90 -23.96
N ASP A 577 -0.43 0.59 -23.96
CA ASP A 577 -0.81 -0.30 -25.06
C ASP A 577 -2.32 -0.45 -25.18
N LEU A 578 -3.01 -0.55 -24.04
CA LEU A 578 -4.45 -0.59 -24.01
C LEU A 578 -5.05 0.75 -24.43
N LYS A 579 -4.45 1.88 -24.03
CA LYS A 579 -4.86 3.22 -24.47
C LYS A 579 -4.70 3.36 -25.98
N LYS A 580 -3.60 2.85 -26.55
CA LYS A 580 -3.36 2.81 -28.00
C LYS A 580 -4.37 1.92 -28.73
N TYR A 581 -4.66 0.73 -28.18
CA TYR A 581 -5.68 -0.17 -28.70
C TYR A 581 -7.07 0.51 -28.74
N ILE A 582 -7.49 1.10 -27.61
CA ILE A 582 -8.76 1.82 -27.47
C ILE A 582 -8.82 3.01 -28.42
N ALA A 583 -7.76 3.82 -28.49
CA ALA A 583 -7.68 4.96 -29.41
C ALA A 583 -7.81 4.52 -30.88
N GLY A 584 -7.16 3.41 -31.26
CA GLY A 584 -7.30 2.82 -32.59
C GLY A 584 -8.73 2.40 -32.91
N ARG A 585 -9.43 1.79 -31.95
CA ARG A 585 -10.85 1.43 -32.11
C ARG A 585 -11.76 2.63 -32.22
N VAL A 586 -11.51 3.69 -31.45
CA VAL A 586 -12.30 4.93 -31.50
C VAL A 586 -12.10 5.69 -32.82
N ALA A 587 -10.89 5.65 -33.40
CA ALA A 587 -10.58 6.33 -34.66
C ALA A 587 -11.25 5.68 -35.88
N LEU A 588 -11.53 4.37 -35.83
CA LEU A 588 -12.18 3.63 -36.92
C LEU A 588 -13.66 3.98 -37.12
N ASP A 589 -14.26 4.75 -36.21
CA ASP A 589 -15.69 5.11 -36.20
C ASP A 589 -15.92 6.59 -36.56
N GLN A 590 -14.89 7.29 -37.04
CA GLN A 590 -15.07 8.63 -37.62
C GLN A 590 -15.53 8.50 -39.08
N PRO A 591 -16.61 9.19 -39.49
CA PRO A 591 -16.97 9.27 -40.90
C PRO A 591 -15.83 9.98 -41.66
N MET A 592 -15.35 9.34 -42.73
CA MET A 592 -14.37 9.92 -43.67
C MET A 592 -14.90 11.18 -44.34
#